data_AF-A0A7N6B3N4-F1
#
_entry.id   AF-A0A7N6B3N4-F1
#
_cell.length_a   1.000
_cell.length_b   1.000
_cell.length_c   1.000
_cell.angle_alpha   90.00
_cell.angle_beta   90.00
_cell.angle_gamma   90.00
#
_symmetry.space_group_name_H-M   'P 1'
#
loop_
_entity.id
_entity.type
_entity.pdbx_description
1 polymer ?
#
loop_
_entity_poly.entity_id
_entity_poly.type
_entity_poly.pdbx_seq_one_letter_code
_entity_poly.pdbx_strand_id
1 'polypeptide(L)'
;MEPEVPGDAVGRRVSIGGERATVRYVGPVPPTTGLWLGVEWDSPERGKHNGTHEGVQYFTCRHPKGGSFVRPAKVSFGVDYLNAVQQLYEINADEVLSEEISISSKKLKWGGVKERSYNRLRLPSEPSALCQAFCNLKVLALNSCDLTWPQILNCAPMWPQLEDLCLEENNITELQRPEGVLQPLRSLNLSSNPLVQHTVFSMSALPRLEKLNLSRTGLSDVRFDDAAPGKNQSHYTKLNVCLSQWCVVDELAKLPSLVQFSCRGNRLVSSDGNPKTANQMLIAKLGQLVTLNSCEIYPEDRRGAELDYIKMFGEEWLKAGGQSQTGTEFTCRHPRYQNLIDKYGAPEEGELKKPEPFVLKNQLLKVTFVFPDDAERKPIEKKLPASMDVQKVKGLLYRLLKVPAADLKLTYTSPKMAGTEFEIDSDLKTLQFYSIEDGDQVLVRWS
;
A
#
# COMPACT_ATOMS: atom_id res chain seq x y z
N MET A 1 -43.91 20.91 7.68
CA MET A 1 -43.41 19.91 8.65
C MET A 1 -42.07 20.40 9.14
N GLU A 2 -41.87 20.47 10.46
CA GLU A 2 -40.51 20.62 10.98
C GLU A 2 -39.69 19.40 10.54
N PRO A 3 -38.41 19.57 10.14
CA PRO A 3 -37.59 18.44 9.73
C PRO A 3 -37.43 17.48 10.93
N GLU A 4 -38.00 16.28 10.81
CA GLU A 4 -37.90 15.26 11.84
C GLU A 4 -36.43 14.82 11.99
N VAL A 5 -35.88 15.07 13.18
CA VAL A 5 -34.59 14.51 13.57
C VAL A 5 -34.83 13.04 13.91
N PRO A 6 -34.11 12.08 13.28
CA PRO A 6 -34.25 10.67 13.61
C PRO A 6 -34.04 10.40 15.09
N GLY A 7 -34.82 9.49 15.69
CA GLY A 7 -34.67 9.12 17.10
C GLY A 7 -33.29 8.53 17.45
N ASP A 8 -32.57 8.03 16.44
CA ASP A 8 -31.20 7.51 16.52
C ASP A 8 -30.13 8.53 16.07
N ALA A 9 -30.44 9.84 16.07
CA ALA A 9 -29.55 10.86 15.51
C ALA A 9 -28.17 10.96 16.18
N VAL A 10 -28.05 10.73 17.49
CA VAL A 10 -26.74 10.76 18.17
C VAL A 10 -25.85 9.63 17.66
N GLY A 11 -24.65 9.98 17.22
CA GLY A 11 -23.69 9.07 16.59
C GLY A 11 -23.81 9.01 15.06
N ARG A 12 -24.88 9.55 14.47
CA ARG A 12 -25.04 9.55 13.00
C ARG A 12 -24.12 10.57 12.33
N ARG A 13 -23.74 10.21 11.12
CA ARG A 13 -22.98 11.05 10.19
C ARG A 13 -23.92 11.93 9.40
N VAL A 14 -23.54 13.19 9.23
CA VAL A 14 -24.36 14.20 8.56
C VAL A 14 -23.51 15.06 7.64
N SER A 15 -24.12 15.63 6.61
CA SER A 15 -23.52 16.67 5.79
C SER A 15 -24.20 18.01 6.00
N ILE A 16 -23.39 19.06 6.08
CA ILE A 16 -23.83 20.43 6.30
C ILE A 16 -23.05 21.33 5.34
N GLY A 17 -23.68 21.70 4.23
CA GLY A 17 -23.05 22.51 3.19
C GLY A 17 -21.82 21.84 2.55
N GLY A 18 -21.88 20.52 2.34
CA GLY A 18 -20.80 19.72 1.72
C GLY A 18 -19.75 19.17 2.69
N GLU A 19 -19.67 19.70 3.91
CA GLU A 19 -18.73 19.26 4.95
C GLU A 19 -19.34 18.17 5.83
N ARG A 20 -18.50 17.26 6.35
CA ARG A 20 -18.94 16.08 7.12
C ARG A 20 -18.76 16.26 8.63
N ALA A 21 -19.75 15.80 9.38
CA ALA A 21 -19.72 15.81 10.84
C ALA A 21 -20.45 14.60 11.44
N THR A 22 -20.18 14.33 12.72
CA THR A 22 -20.90 13.35 13.54
C THR A 22 -21.76 14.07 14.56
N VAL A 23 -23.04 13.73 14.66
CA VAL A 23 -23.93 14.25 15.70
C VAL A 23 -23.51 13.66 17.05
N ARG A 24 -23.27 14.52 18.03
CA ARG A 24 -22.86 14.17 19.39
C ARG A 24 -23.91 14.54 20.44
N TYR A 25 -24.82 15.45 20.12
CA TYR A 25 -25.88 15.91 21.01
C TYR A 25 -27.13 16.27 20.21
N VAL A 26 -28.30 15.98 20.76
CA VAL A 26 -29.60 16.42 20.24
C VAL A 26 -30.40 16.95 21.41
N GLY A 27 -30.76 18.23 21.37
CA GLY A 27 -31.51 18.84 22.46
C GLY A 27 -31.48 20.37 22.47
N PRO A 28 -32.11 20.99 23.47
CA PRO A 28 -32.09 22.45 23.66
C PRO A 28 -30.72 22.93 24.14
N VAL A 29 -30.36 24.17 23.77
CA VAL A 29 -29.10 24.81 24.18
C VAL A 29 -29.40 26.20 24.73
N PRO A 30 -29.79 26.34 26.00
CA PRO A 30 -30.10 27.64 26.61
C PRO A 30 -28.92 28.64 26.49
N PRO A 31 -29.19 29.96 26.35
CA PRO A 31 -30.51 30.60 26.33
C PRO A 31 -31.22 30.53 24.97
N THR A 32 -30.64 29.85 23.98
CA THR A 32 -31.23 29.78 22.63
C THR A 32 -32.45 28.87 22.61
N THR A 33 -33.45 29.22 21.79
CA THR A 33 -34.70 28.47 21.68
C THR A 33 -34.63 27.37 20.63
N GLY A 34 -35.46 26.34 20.77
CA GLY A 34 -35.62 25.25 19.80
C GLY A 34 -34.53 24.17 19.87
N LEU A 35 -34.69 23.16 19.02
CA LEU A 35 -33.80 22.01 18.96
C LEU A 35 -32.48 22.35 18.26
N TRP A 36 -31.38 21.81 18.79
CA TRP A 36 -30.05 21.89 18.23
C TRP A 36 -29.41 20.52 18.10
N LEU A 37 -28.58 20.38 17.07
CA LEU A 37 -27.66 19.27 16.92
C LEU A 37 -26.26 19.78 17.29
N GLY A 38 -25.69 19.22 18.34
CA GLY A 38 -24.27 19.34 18.60
C GLY A 38 -23.53 18.38 17.69
N VAL A 39 -22.64 18.88 16.83
CA VAL A 39 -21.90 18.08 15.85
C VAL A 39 -20.40 18.24 16.06
N GLU A 40 -19.64 17.17 15.83
CA GLU A 40 -18.19 17.17 15.76
C GLU A 40 -17.77 16.98 14.29
N TRP A 41 -17.04 17.95 13.74
CA TRP A 41 -16.56 17.94 12.36
C TRP A 41 -15.39 16.98 12.18
N ASP A 42 -15.28 16.41 10.97
CA ASP A 42 -14.08 15.64 10.59
C ASP A 42 -12.86 16.54 10.45
N SER A 43 -13.06 17.71 9.81
CA SER A 43 -12.05 18.75 9.73
C SER A 43 -12.21 19.69 10.93
N PRO A 44 -11.26 19.71 11.87
CA PRO A 44 -11.38 20.53 13.07
C PRO A 44 -11.42 22.04 12.80
N GLU A 45 -10.94 22.49 11.64
CA GLU A 45 -10.91 23.89 11.22
C GLU A 45 -12.32 24.45 10.98
N ARG A 46 -13.29 23.59 10.69
CA ARG A 46 -14.68 23.99 10.44
C ARG A 46 -15.45 24.26 11.74
N GLY A 47 -15.02 23.67 12.84
CA GLY A 47 -15.70 23.82 14.11
C GLY A 47 -15.34 25.11 14.84
N LYS A 48 -16.05 25.34 15.95
CA LYS A 48 -16.02 26.61 16.70
C LYS A 48 -15.64 26.41 18.17
N HIS A 49 -15.98 25.27 18.74
CA HIS A 49 -15.85 25.00 20.17
C HIS A 49 -15.57 23.51 20.44
N ASN A 50 -15.34 23.14 21.70
CA ASN A 50 -15.13 21.75 22.12
C ASN A 50 -16.43 21.01 22.50
N GLY A 51 -17.58 21.66 22.30
CA GLY A 51 -18.91 21.16 22.65
C GLY A 51 -19.51 21.79 23.92
N THR A 52 -18.93 22.91 24.35
CA THR A 52 -19.47 23.81 25.38
C THR A 52 -20.26 24.98 24.75
N HIS A 53 -21.25 25.47 25.48
CA HIS A 53 -21.91 26.76 25.22
C HIS A 53 -22.25 27.42 26.56
N GLU A 54 -21.89 28.70 26.75
CA GLU A 54 -22.16 29.45 27.99
C GLU A 54 -21.73 28.70 29.27
N GLY A 55 -20.54 28.06 29.24
CA GLY A 55 -20.00 27.31 30.38
C GLY A 55 -20.60 25.92 30.62
N VAL A 56 -21.64 25.53 29.89
CA VAL A 56 -22.26 24.19 29.98
C VAL A 56 -21.65 23.25 28.93
N GLN A 57 -21.24 22.06 29.34
CA GLN A 57 -20.72 21.01 28.46
C GLN A 57 -21.86 20.11 27.98
N TYR A 58 -22.11 20.07 26.67
CA TYR A 58 -23.16 19.24 26.07
C TYR A 58 -22.60 17.94 25.46
N PHE A 59 -21.41 18.02 24.87
CA PHE A 59 -20.69 16.89 24.28
C PHE A 59 -19.19 17.17 24.22
N THR A 60 -18.34 16.16 24.11
CA THR A 60 -16.89 16.33 23.98
C THR A 60 -16.43 16.12 22.54
N CYS A 61 -15.39 16.86 22.14
CA CYS A 61 -14.74 16.74 20.83
C CYS A 61 -13.29 16.28 20.98
N ARG A 62 -12.77 15.59 19.96
CA ARG A 62 -11.36 15.22 19.85
C ARG A 62 -10.43 16.43 19.72
N HIS A 63 -10.96 17.53 19.19
CA HIS A 63 -10.21 18.77 19.02
C HIS A 63 -10.90 19.94 19.77
N PRO A 64 -10.14 20.89 20.38
CA PRO A 64 -10.72 22.01 21.15
C PRO A 64 -11.67 22.92 20.36
N LYS A 65 -11.57 22.91 19.04
CA LYS A 65 -12.46 23.64 18.13
C LYS A 65 -13.26 22.73 17.20
N GLY A 66 -13.29 21.42 17.44
CA GLY A 66 -13.89 20.46 16.49
C GLY A 66 -15.42 20.46 16.45
N GLY A 67 -16.09 21.13 17.40
CA GLY A 67 -17.54 21.08 17.60
C GLY A 67 -18.30 22.30 17.09
N SER A 68 -19.59 22.12 16.76
CA SER A 68 -20.54 23.20 16.45
C SER A 68 -21.95 22.84 16.87
N PHE A 69 -22.78 23.84 17.22
CA PHE A 69 -24.23 23.68 17.27
C PHE A 69 -24.86 24.14 15.96
N VAL A 70 -25.69 23.27 15.37
CA VAL A 70 -26.38 23.53 14.10
C VAL A 70 -27.87 23.23 14.19
N ARG A 71 -28.66 23.95 13.39
CA ARG A 71 -30.11 23.73 13.31
C ARG A 71 -30.41 22.47 12.48
N PRO A 72 -31.34 21.59 12.92
CA PRO A 72 -31.74 20.40 12.17
C PRO A 72 -32.03 20.65 10.69
N ALA A 73 -32.70 21.75 10.36
CA ALA A 73 -33.03 22.12 8.98
C ALA A 73 -31.82 22.35 8.05
N LYS A 74 -30.61 22.54 8.61
CA LYS A 74 -29.36 22.72 7.85
C LYS A 74 -28.57 21.42 7.71
N VAL A 75 -29.09 20.32 8.25
CA VAL A 75 -28.38 19.05 8.38
C VAL A 75 -29.03 18.02 7.47
N SER A 76 -28.24 17.49 6.53
CA SER A 76 -28.67 16.36 5.71
C SER A 76 -28.15 15.06 6.35
N PHE A 77 -29.09 14.19 6.76
CA PHE A 77 -28.81 12.83 7.20
C PHE A 77 -28.61 11.87 6.01
N GLY A 78 -28.88 12.34 4.80
CA GLY A 78 -28.91 11.57 3.56
C GLY A 78 -30.10 10.60 3.46
N VAL A 79 -30.34 10.08 2.25
CA VAL A 79 -31.34 9.04 1.90
C VAL A 79 -30.86 7.63 2.31
N ASP A 80 -31.56 6.50 2.35
CA ASP A 80 -30.89 5.18 2.53
C ASP A 80 -30.60 4.48 1.20
N TYR A 81 -29.83 3.38 1.19
CA TYR A 81 -29.45 2.68 -0.05
C TYR A 81 -30.67 2.27 -0.88
N LEU A 82 -31.69 1.71 -0.23
CA LEU A 82 -32.90 1.24 -0.93
C LEU A 82 -33.68 2.44 -1.47
N ASN A 83 -33.87 3.48 -0.66
CA ASN A 83 -34.51 4.71 -1.09
C ASN A 83 -33.72 5.43 -2.20
N ALA A 84 -32.38 5.40 -2.18
CA ALA A 84 -31.54 5.97 -3.22
C ALA A 84 -31.65 5.17 -4.53
N VAL A 85 -31.76 3.84 -4.44
CA VAL A 85 -32.04 2.97 -5.60
C VAL A 85 -33.45 3.22 -6.14
N GLN A 86 -34.46 3.32 -5.28
CA GLN A 86 -35.84 3.64 -5.67
C GLN A 86 -35.95 5.00 -6.37
N GLN A 87 -35.28 6.03 -5.83
CA GLN A 87 -35.31 7.39 -6.38
C GLN A 87 -34.53 7.54 -7.71
N LEU A 88 -33.44 6.80 -7.90
CA LEU A 88 -32.61 6.87 -9.12
C LEU A 88 -33.16 6.06 -10.29
N TYR A 89 -33.89 4.99 -10.00
CA TYR A 89 -34.31 4.02 -11.00
C TYR A 89 -35.83 3.91 -11.14
N GLU A 90 -36.60 4.79 -10.48
CA GLU A 90 -38.07 4.80 -10.47
C GLU A 90 -38.66 3.43 -10.13
N ILE A 91 -37.95 2.66 -9.31
CA ILE A 91 -38.36 1.32 -8.92
C ILE A 91 -39.37 1.49 -7.79
N ASN A 92 -40.62 1.18 -8.08
CA ASN A 92 -41.70 1.22 -7.10
C ASN A 92 -41.44 0.11 -6.05
N ALA A 93 -41.43 0.46 -4.76
CA ALA A 93 -41.11 -0.49 -3.69
C ALA A 93 -42.04 -1.72 -3.70
N ASP A 94 -43.27 -1.52 -4.16
CA ASP A 94 -44.30 -2.56 -4.29
C ASP A 94 -44.13 -3.45 -5.53
N GLU A 95 -43.41 -3.01 -6.57
CA GLU A 95 -43.12 -3.81 -7.79
C GLU A 95 -41.88 -4.70 -7.64
N VAL A 96 -40.98 -4.40 -6.69
CA VAL A 96 -39.82 -5.28 -6.37
C VAL A 96 -40.26 -6.59 -5.70
N LEU A 97 -41.44 -6.57 -5.08
CA LEU A 97 -42.05 -7.73 -4.42
C LEU A 97 -42.88 -8.58 -5.39
N SER A 98 -43.11 -8.13 -6.63
CA SER A 98 -43.78 -8.92 -7.66
C SER A 98 -42.76 -9.55 -8.61
N GLU A 99 -42.91 -10.86 -8.81
CA GLU A 99 -42.09 -11.69 -9.69
C GLU A 99 -41.99 -11.09 -11.10
N GLU A 100 -40.77 -11.02 -11.63
CA GLU A 100 -40.36 -10.53 -12.96
C GLU A 100 -40.02 -9.05 -13.12
N ILE A 101 -38.71 -8.71 -13.04
CA ILE A 101 -38.15 -7.56 -13.76
C ILE A 101 -36.83 -7.93 -14.43
N SER A 102 -36.79 -7.76 -15.76
CA SER A 102 -35.56 -7.78 -16.57
C SER A 102 -34.83 -6.44 -16.47
N ILE A 103 -33.67 -6.40 -15.82
CA ILE A 103 -32.83 -5.19 -15.77
C ILE A 103 -31.77 -5.24 -16.87
N SER A 104 -31.97 -4.39 -17.88
CA SER A 104 -31.03 -4.11 -18.96
C SER A 104 -29.68 -3.58 -18.42
N SER A 105 -28.61 -4.01 -19.07
CA SER A 105 -27.19 -3.79 -18.81
C SER A 105 -26.79 -2.32 -18.52
N LYS A 106 -26.93 -1.85 -17.27
CA LYS A 106 -26.43 -0.52 -16.87
C LYS A 106 -25.37 -0.61 -15.77
N LYS A 107 -24.26 0.08 -16.03
CA LYS A 107 -23.14 0.35 -15.11
C LYS A 107 -23.66 1.32 -14.04
N LEU A 108 -23.84 0.88 -12.79
CA LEU A 108 -24.23 1.75 -11.68
C LEU A 108 -23.13 2.78 -11.43
N LYS A 109 -23.36 4.01 -11.88
CA LYS A 109 -22.54 5.18 -11.52
C LYS A 109 -23.40 6.13 -10.70
N TRP A 110 -22.99 6.33 -9.45
CA TRP A 110 -23.59 7.21 -8.44
C TRP A 110 -23.46 8.72 -8.77
N GLY A 111 -23.83 9.13 -9.98
CA GLY A 111 -23.68 10.51 -10.48
C GLY A 111 -24.90 11.41 -10.29
N GLY A 112 -26.07 10.86 -9.95
CA GLY A 112 -27.35 11.59 -10.01
C GLY A 112 -27.96 12.05 -8.69
N VAL A 113 -27.54 11.51 -7.54
CA VAL A 113 -28.13 11.87 -6.23
C VAL A 113 -27.34 13.01 -5.62
N LYS A 114 -27.94 14.21 -5.60
CA LYS A 114 -27.31 15.45 -5.13
C LYS A 114 -27.09 15.51 -3.62
N GLU A 115 -27.71 14.65 -2.83
CA GLU A 115 -27.45 14.53 -1.40
C GLU A 115 -27.34 13.06 -0.98
N ARG A 116 -26.09 12.63 -0.81
CA ARG A 116 -25.74 11.24 -0.51
C ARG A 116 -26.23 10.88 0.89
N SER A 117 -27.16 9.96 0.92
CA SER A 117 -27.32 8.92 1.91
C SER A 117 -26.10 8.53 2.75
N TYR A 118 -25.85 9.19 3.89
CA TYR A 118 -24.91 8.71 4.93
C TYR A 118 -25.60 7.69 5.85
N ASN A 119 -26.38 6.80 5.24
CA ASN A 119 -27.13 5.79 5.94
C ASN A 119 -26.25 4.57 6.11
N ARG A 120 -26.14 4.08 7.35
CA ARG A 120 -25.95 2.65 7.59
C ARG A 120 -26.88 1.93 6.63
N LEU A 121 -26.34 1.06 5.77
CA LEU A 121 -27.17 0.12 5.03
C LEU A 121 -28.09 -0.56 6.08
N ARG A 122 -29.38 -0.25 6.04
CA ARG A 122 -30.36 -1.14 6.68
C ARG A 122 -30.28 -2.41 5.85
N LEU A 123 -29.56 -3.38 6.40
CA LEU A 123 -29.41 -4.67 5.76
C LEU A 123 -30.82 -5.24 5.57
N PRO A 124 -31.19 -5.64 4.35
CA PRO A 124 -32.46 -6.31 4.15
C PRO A 124 -32.52 -7.56 5.03
N SER A 125 -33.70 -7.86 5.57
CA SER A 125 -33.94 -9.02 6.43
C SER A 125 -33.56 -10.34 5.72
N GLU A 126 -33.76 -10.38 4.40
CA GLU A 126 -33.42 -11.50 3.53
C GLU A 126 -32.67 -11.02 2.28
N PRO A 127 -31.35 -10.84 2.35
CA PRO A 127 -30.55 -10.38 1.21
C PRO A 127 -30.68 -11.28 -0.02
N SER A 128 -30.77 -12.59 0.17
CA SER A 128 -30.90 -13.57 -0.93
C SER A 128 -32.15 -13.38 -1.78
N ALA A 129 -33.25 -12.84 -1.21
CA ALA A 129 -34.47 -12.57 -1.97
C ALA A 129 -34.26 -11.53 -3.08
N LEU A 130 -33.28 -10.64 -2.91
CA LEU A 130 -32.93 -9.60 -3.87
C LEU A 130 -31.89 -10.06 -4.91
N CYS A 131 -31.42 -11.31 -4.85
CA CYS A 131 -30.43 -11.86 -5.78
C CYS A 131 -30.85 -11.69 -7.24
N GLN A 132 -32.13 -11.92 -7.55
CA GLN A 132 -32.63 -11.79 -8.92
C GLN A 132 -32.64 -10.33 -9.40
N ALA A 133 -32.95 -9.38 -8.53
CA ALA A 133 -32.94 -7.96 -8.87
C ALA A 133 -31.54 -7.45 -9.21
N PHE A 134 -30.50 -8.05 -8.62
CA PHE A 134 -29.11 -7.62 -8.80
C PHE A 134 -28.24 -8.66 -9.53
N CYS A 135 -28.85 -9.63 -10.21
CA CYS A 135 -28.14 -10.72 -10.88
C CYS A 135 -27.13 -10.25 -11.95
N ASN A 136 -27.32 -9.05 -12.51
CA ASN A 136 -26.46 -8.44 -13.52
C ASN A 136 -25.46 -7.41 -12.93
N LEU A 137 -25.44 -7.21 -11.61
CA LEU A 137 -24.57 -6.24 -10.97
C LEU A 137 -23.11 -6.71 -10.99
N LYS A 138 -22.27 -6.02 -11.76
CA LYS A 138 -20.83 -6.32 -11.88
C LYS A 138 -19.92 -5.37 -11.13
N VAL A 139 -20.36 -4.14 -10.90
CA VAL A 139 -19.54 -3.09 -10.28
C VAL A 139 -20.35 -2.41 -9.19
N LEU A 140 -19.80 -2.37 -7.98
CA LEU A 140 -20.45 -1.80 -6.81
C LEU A 140 -19.46 -0.93 -6.03
N ALA A 141 -19.86 0.32 -5.77
CA ALA A 141 -19.12 1.21 -4.91
C ALA A 141 -19.97 1.59 -3.70
N LEU A 142 -19.48 1.26 -2.52
CA LEU A 142 -20.07 1.55 -1.21
C LEU A 142 -19.06 2.31 -0.34
N ASN A 143 -18.44 3.34 -0.93
CA ASN A 143 -17.42 4.13 -0.26
C ASN A 143 -18.04 5.03 0.81
N SER A 144 -17.35 5.18 1.93
CA SER A 144 -17.73 6.07 3.03
C SER A 144 -19.14 5.84 3.59
N CYS A 145 -19.55 4.57 3.68
CA CYS A 145 -20.87 4.12 4.12
C CYS A 145 -20.89 3.60 5.57
N ASP A 146 -19.78 3.68 6.31
CA ASP A 146 -19.63 3.15 7.69
C ASP A 146 -19.94 1.65 7.80
N LEU A 147 -19.56 0.89 6.78
CA LEU A 147 -19.81 -0.55 6.71
C LEU A 147 -18.69 -1.35 7.33
N THR A 148 -19.05 -2.48 7.95
CA THR A 148 -18.10 -3.51 8.36
C THR A 148 -18.08 -4.65 7.34
N TRP A 149 -16.99 -5.42 7.29
CA TRP A 149 -16.90 -6.57 6.38
C TRP A 149 -18.00 -7.62 6.59
N PRO A 150 -18.41 -7.98 7.83
CA PRO A 150 -19.54 -8.89 8.04
C PRO A 150 -20.85 -8.38 7.42
N GLN A 151 -21.09 -7.06 7.45
CA GLN A 151 -22.27 -6.47 6.80
C GLN A 151 -22.21 -6.61 5.27
N ILE A 152 -21.02 -6.45 4.69
CA ILE A 152 -20.78 -6.70 3.25
C ILE A 152 -21.03 -8.16 2.91
N LEU A 153 -20.49 -9.10 3.70
CA LEU A 153 -20.69 -10.53 3.48
C LEU A 153 -22.18 -10.92 3.59
N ASN A 154 -22.91 -10.33 4.53
CA ASN A 154 -24.34 -10.57 4.67
C ASN A 154 -25.13 -10.10 3.42
N CYS A 155 -24.73 -9.00 2.80
CA CYS A 155 -25.34 -8.52 1.55
C CYS A 155 -24.82 -9.22 0.29
N ALA A 156 -23.66 -9.85 0.33
CA ALA A 156 -23.02 -10.43 -0.85
C ALA A 156 -23.89 -11.43 -1.65
N PRO A 157 -24.81 -12.23 -1.05
CA PRO A 157 -25.75 -13.07 -1.80
C PRO A 157 -26.65 -12.29 -2.77
N MET A 158 -26.86 -10.99 -2.55
CA MET A 158 -27.58 -10.13 -3.49
C MET A 158 -26.82 -9.96 -4.81
N TRP A 159 -25.48 -10.08 -4.82
CA TRP A 159 -24.66 -9.67 -5.96
C TRP A 159 -23.88 -10.87 -6.54
N PRO A 160 -24.57 -11.87 -7.11
CA PRO A 160 -23.97 -13.15 -7.48
C PRO A 160 -22.93 -13.04 -8.60
N GLN A 161 -22.92 -11.95 -9.38
CA GLN A 161 -22.02 -11.72 -10.50
C GLN A 161 -21.07 -10.52 -10.27
N LEU A 162 -20.85 -10.12 -9.02
CA LEU A 162 -20.04 -8.94 -8.72
C LEU A 162 -18.55 -9.17 -9.04
N GLU A 163 -17.99 -8.32 -9.88
CA GLU A 163 -16.60 -8.38 -10.35
C GLU A 163 -15.73 -7.28 -9.70
N ASP A 164 -16.26 -6.08 -9.49
CA ASP A 164 -15.53 -4.95 -8.91
C ASP A 164 -16.26 -4.38 -7.67
N LEU A 165 -15.57 -4.34 -6.54
CA LEU A 165 -16.11 -3.85 -5.26
C LEU A 165 -15.22 -2.76 -4.67
N CYS A 166 -15.77 -1.56 -4.52
CA CYS A 166 -15.13 -0.42 -3.86
C CYS A 166 -15.74 -0.18 -2.49
N LEU A 167 -14.90 -0.21 -1.46
CA LEU A 167 -15.25 -0.06 -0.04
C LEU A 167 -14.34 0.96 0.64
N GLU A 168 -13.89 1.98 -0.09
CA GLU A 168 -13.00 3.00 0.42
C GLU A 168 -13.61 3.77 1.60
N GLU A 169 -12.81 4.11 2.61
CA GLU A 169 -13.21 4.93 3.77
C GLU A 169 -14.41 4.36 4.56
N ASN A 170 -14.47 3.05 4.76
CA ASN A 170 -15.45 2.43 5.66
C ASN A 170 -14.85 2.12 7.04
N ASN A 171 -15.61 1.41 7.89
CA ASN A 171 -15.17 0.96 9.20
C ASN A 171 -14.79 -0.54 9.18
N ILE A 172 -14.09 -0.95 8.12
CA ILE A 172 -13.67 -2.35 7.96
C ILE A 172 -12.37 -2.55 8.75
N THR A 173 -12.48 -3.20 9.91
CA THR A 173 -11.34 -3.53 10.77
C THR A 173 -10.80 -4.92 10.51
N GLU A 174 -11.66 -5.90 10.25
CA GLU A 174 -11.28 -7.31 10.11
C GLU A 174 -11.90 -7.92 8.87
N LEU A 175 -11.12 -8.74 8.17
CA LEU A 175 -11.57 -9.49 7.01
C LEU A 175 -11.82 -10.94 7.40
N GLN A 176 -13.09 -11.32 7.47
CA GLN A 176 -13.54 -12.71 7.57
C GLN A 176 -13.48 -13.38 6.20
N ARG A 177 -13.34 -14.71 6.20
CA ARG A 177 -13.27 -15.49 4.97
C ARG A 177 -14.61 -15.40 4.21
N PRO A 178 -14.63 -14.96 2.93
CA PRO A 178 -15.85 -14.87 2.13
C PRO A 178 -16.29 -16.26 1.62
N GLU A 179 -16.78 -17.11 2.52
CA GLU A 179 -17.20 -18.48 2.19
C GLU A 179 -18.44 -18.49 1.28
N GLY A 180 -18.31 -19.03 0.08
CA GLY A 180 -19.42 -19.19 -0.87
C GLY A 180 -19.96 -17.89 -1.50
N VAL A 181 -19.40 -16.73 -1.14
CA VAL A 181 -19.81 -15.41 -1.65
C VAL A 181 -18.64 -14.67 -2.30
N LEU A 182 -18.94 -13.68 -3.15
CA LEU A 182 -17.95 -12.84 -3.85
C LEU A 182 -16.92 -13.62 -4.70
N GLN A 183 -17.18 -14.88 -5.03
CA GLN A 183 -16.28 -15.74 -5.81
C GLN A 183 -15.93 -15.20 -7.22
N PRO A 184 -16.79 -14.44 -7.91
CA PRO A 184 -16.44 -13.82 -9.20
C PRO A 184 -15.53 -12.59 -9.09
N LEU A 185 -15.28 -12.07 -7.87
CA LEU A 185 -14.64 -10.78 -7.66
C LEU A 185 -13.22 -10.73 -8.24
N ARG A 186 -12.96 -9.72 -9.06
CA ARG A 186 -11.68 -9.42 -9.72
C ARG A 186 -11.01 -8.19 -9.13
N SER A 187 -11.76 -7.19 -8.69
CA SER A 187 -11.22 -5.99 -8.06
C SER A 187 -11.83 -5.74 -6.69
N LEU A 188 -10.97 -5.51 -5.71
CA LEU A 188 -11.35 -5.12 -4.36
C LEU A 188 -10.55 -3.90 -3.93
N ASN A 189 -11.26 -2.80 -3.64
CA ASN A 189 -10.67 -1.60 -3.05
C ASN A 189 -11.12 -1.45 -1.60
N LEU A 190 -10.17 -1.60 -0.67
CA LEU A 190 -10.36 -1.42 0.77
C LEU A 190 -9.58 -0.20 1.29
N SER A 191 -9.21 0.75 0.43
CA SER A 191 -8.39 1.88 0.83
C SER A 191 -9.01 2.66 2.00
N SER A 192 -8.16 3.25 2.84
CA SER A 192 -8.57 4.10 3.96
C SER A 192 -9.50 3.40 4.97
N ASN A 193 -9.35 2.08 5.17
CA ASN A 193 -10.03 1.31 6.22
C ASN A 193 -9.04 0.90 7.33
N PRO A 194 -9.43 0.89 8.60
CA PRO A 194 -8.55 0.57 9.74
C PRO A 194 -8.29 -0.94 9.89
N LEU A 195 -7.71 -1.58 8.87
CA LEU A 195 -7.55 -3.03 8.81
C LEU A 195 -6.51 -3.58 9.79
N VAL A 196 -6.88 -4.66 10.47
CA VAL A 196 -5.97 -5.52 11.22
C VAL A 196 -5.20 -6.40 10.24
N GLN A 197 -3.89 -6.22 10.20
CA GLN A 197 -3.02 -6.74 9.13
C GLN A 197 -3.07 -8.26 8.96
N HIS A 198 -3.15 -9.02 10.06
CA HIS A 198 -3.21 -10.48 9.96
C HIS A 198 -4.50 -10.96 9.31
N THR A 199 -5.59 -10.19 9.24
CA THR A 199 -6.84 -10.68 8.62
C THR A 199 -6.81 -10.70 7.09
N VAL A 200 -5.81 -10.07 6.46
CA VAL A 200 -5.67 -9.98 4.99
C VAL A 200 -5.57 -11.36 4.33
N PHE A 201 -5.05 -12.39 5.03
CA PHE A 201 -4.98 -13.75 4.46
C PHE A 201 -6.35 -14.31 4.09
N SER A 202 -7.45 -13.84 4.70
CA SER A 202 -8.81 -14.28 4.39
C SER A 202 -9.17 -14.05 2.92
N MET A 203 -8.51 -13.11 2.25
CA MET A 203 -8.75 -12.80 0.84
C MET A 203 -8.20 -13.88 -0.11
N SER A 204 -7.37 -14.81 0.39
CA SER A 204 -6.97 -16.03 -0.36
C SER A 204 -8.15 -16.89 -0.82
N ALA A 205 -9.33 -16.72 -0.20
CA ALA A 205 -10.56 -17.39 -0.60
C ALA A 205 -11.24 -16.78 -1.85
N LEU A 206 -10.66 -15.73 -2.45
CA LEU A 206 -11.15 -15.08 -3.67
C LEU A 206 -10.26 -15.50 -4.86
N PRO A 207 -10.63 -16.57 -5.60
CA PRO A 207 -9.72 -17.19 -6.58
C PRO A 207 -9.45 -16.33 -7.83
N ARG A 208 -10.34 -15.38 -8.13
CA ARG A 208 -10.28 -14.52 -9.31
C ARG A 208 -9.78 -13.11 -9.04
N LEU A 209 -9.31 -12.84 -7.81
CA LEU A 209 -8.91 -11.50 -7.42
C LEU A 209 -7.62 -11.07 -8.14
N GLU A 210 -7.74 -10.08 -9.02
CA GLU A 210 -6.68 -9.54 -9.86
C GLU A 210 -6.13 -8.21 -9.36
N LYS A 211 -7.00 -7.39 -8.76
CA LYS A 211 -6.70 -6.03 -8.34
C LYS A 211 -7.05 -5.83 -6.88
N LEU A 212 -6.05 -5.55 -6.06
CA LEU A 212 -6.23 -5.31 -4.63
C LEU A 212 -5.64 -3.95 -4.24
N ASN A 213 -6.48 -3.09 -3.67
CA ASN A 213 -6.05 -1.82 -3.11
C ASN A 213 -6.22 -1.83 -1.59
N LEU A 214 -5.09 -1.83 -0.88
CA LEU A 214 -4.98 -1.71 0.57
C LEU A 214 -4.27 -0.40 0.94
N SER A 215 -4.40 0.66 0.15
CA SER A 215 -3.77 1.96 0.46
C SER A 215 -4.32 2.56 1.75
N ARG A 216 -3.46 3.14 2.59
CA ARG A 216 -3.82 3.82 3.84
C ARG A 216 -4.64 2.95 4.78
N THR A 217 -4.39 1.64 4.80
CA THR A 217 -5.11 0.71 5.68
C THR A 217 -4.39 0.47 7.01
N GLY A 218 -3.27 1.17 7.23
CA GLY A 218 -2.42 0.93 8.39
C GLY A 218 -1.54 -0.32 8.23
N LEU A 219 -1.36 -0.82 7.01
CA LEU A 219 -0.25 -1.74 6.72
C LEU A 219 1.05 -0.97 7.03
N SER A 220 1.85 -1.47 7.95
CA SER A 220 3.00 -0.71 8.46
C SER A 220 4.20 -1.57 8.81
N ASP A 221 4.18 -2.86 8.43
CA ASP A 221 5.02 -3.90 9.03
C ASP A 221 4.55 -4.21 10.47
N VAL A 222 4.35 -5.49 10.79
CA VAL A 222 4.05 -5.96 12.16
C VAL A 222 5.39 -6.19 12.84
N ARG A 223 5.90 -5.18 13.54
CA ARG A 223 6.93 -5.41 14.56
C ARG A 223 6.24 -5.87 15.83
N PHE A 224 6.57 -7.07 16.29
CA PHE A 224 6.43 -7.40 17.70
C PHE A 224 7.65 -6.81 18.41
N ASP A 225 7.42 -5.90 19.34
CA ASP A 225 8.47 -5.49 20.26
C ASP A 225 8.79 -6.71 21.14
N ASP A 226 9.99 -7.26 21.00
CA ASP A 226 10.49 -8.27 21.92
C ASP A 226 10.84 -7.60 23.26
N ALA A 227 10.19 -8.05 24.33
CA ALA A 227 10.73 -7.97 25.69
C ALA A 227 10.35 -9.24 26.47
N ALA A 228 11.32 -10.11 26.75
CA ALA A 228 11.20 -11.20 27.72
C ALA A 228 11.29 -10.67 29.18
N PRO A 229 11.03 -11.48 30.22
CA PRO A 229 10.00 -12.51 30.41
C PRO A 229 9.06 -12.13 31.57
N GLY A 230 7.77 -12.45 31.48
CA GLY A 230 6.92 -12.46 32.67
C GLY A 230 5.45 -12.17 32.42
N LYS A 231 4.64 -13.16 32.82
CA LYS A 231 3.18 -13.13 32.99
C LYS A 231 2.34 -13.36 31.73
N ASN A 232 2.12 -14.66 31.51
CA ASN A 232 0.84 -15.30 31.23
C ASN A 232 -0.14 -14.56 30.31
N GLN A 233 -0.33 -15.14 29.13
CA GLN A 233 -1.68 -15.45 28.64
C GLN A 233 -1.61 -16.67 27.72
N SER A 234 -2.10 -17.78 28.26
CA SER A 234 -2.26 -19.07 27.60
C SER A 234 -3.41 -19.03 26.58
N HIS A 235 -3.32 -19.92 25.59
CA HIS A 235 -4.32 -20.29 24.57
C HIS A 235 -4.22 -19.64 23.18
N TYR A 236 -3.05 -19.71 22.54
CA TYR A 236 -2.93 -19.78 21.06
C TYR A 236 -1.80 -20.73 20.65
N THR A 237 -1.86 -21.97 21.14
CA THR A 237 -0.78 -22.96 20.97
C THR A 237 -1.02 -23.81 19.71
N LYS A 238 -0.72 -23.27 18.51
CA LYS A 238 -0.20 -23.99 17.30
C LYS A 238 -0.20 -23.24 15.95
N LEU A 239 -0.22 -21.90 15.90
CA LEU A 239 -0.04 -21.14 14.64
C LEU A 239 1.15 -20.15 14.68
N ASN A 240 2.06 -20.31 15.64
CA ASN A 240 3.02 -19.28 16.03
C ASN A 240 4.46 -19.56 15.60
N VAL A 241 4.74 -20.01 14.37
CA VAL A 241 6.10 -20.48 14.03
C VAL A 241 6.79 -19.74 12.88
N CYS A 242 6.15 -18.82 12.15
CA CYS A 242 6.86 -18.05 11.11
C CYS A 242 6.19 -16.70 10.83
N LEU A 243 6.31 -15.76 11.77
CA LEU A 243 5.91 -14.36 11.54
C LEU A 243 7.15 -13.54 11.19
N SER A 244 7.46 -13.43 9.90
CA SER A 244 8.43 -12.47 9.38
C SER A 244 7.80 -11.07 9.29
N GLN A 245 8.65 -10.02 9.26
CA GLN A 245 8.27 -8.62 9.01
C GLN A 245 7.48 -8.42 7.68
N TRP A 246 7.45 -9.44 6.81
CA TRP A 246 6.82 -9.41 5.49
C TRP A 246 5.75 -10.49 5.29
N CYS A 247 5.28 -11.15 6.36
CA CYS A 247 4.36 -12.28 6.28
C CYS A 247 3.09 -11.97 5.47
N VAL A 248 2.52 -10.77 5.63
CA VAL A 248 1.33 -10.35 4.87
C VAL A 248 1.61 -10.36 3.36
N VAL A 249 2.81 -9.96 2.94
CA VAL A 249 3.21 -9.97 1.52
C VAL A 249 3.44 -11.38 1.02
N ASP A 250 4.05 -12.25 1.82
CA ASP A 250 4.21 -13.66 1.48
C ASP A 250 2.86 -14.37 1.30
N GLU A 251 1.86 -14.01 2.10
CA GLU A 251 0.49 -14.51 1.95
C GLU A 251 -0.21 -13.93 0.72
N LEU A 252 0.00 -12.64 0.39
CA LEU A 252 -0.51 -12.06 -0.86
C LEU A 252 0.06 -12.77 -2.10
N ALA A 253 1.27 -13.33 -2.01
CA ALA A 253 1.86 -14.13 -3.09
C ALA A 253 1.05 -15.40 -3.41
N LYS A 254 0.23 -15.90 -2.45
CA LYS A 254 -0.66 -17.05 -2.65
C LYS A 254 -1.89 -16.74 -3.50
N LEU A 255 -2.15 -15.47 -3.82
CA LEU A 255 -3.20 -15.06 -4.74
C LEU A 255 -2.69 -15.24 -6.18
N PRO A 256 -3.08 -16.31 -6.90
CA PRO A 256 -2.45 -16.67 -8.17
C PRO A 256 -2.76 -15.66 -9.28
N SER A 257 -3.91 -14.99 -9.18
CA SER A 257 -4.43 -14.04 -10.18
C SER A 257 -4.04 -12.59 -9.89
N LEU A 258 -3.41 -12.29 -8.74
CA LEU A 258 -3.15 -10.92 -8.32
C LEU A 258 -2.09 -10.26 -9.20
N VAL A 259 -2.52 -9.36 -10.10
CA VAL A 259 -1.63 -8.66 -11.04
C VAL A 259 -1.47 -7.18 -10.72
N GLN A 260 -2.38 -6.58 -9.96
CA GLN A 260 -2.30 -5.17 -9.57
C GLN A 260 -2.46 -5.03 -8.05
N PHE A 261 -1.46 -4.43 -7.42
CA PHE A 261 -1.48 -4.20 -5.98
C PHE A 261 -1.21 -2.73 -5.66
N SER A 262 -1.96 -2.16 -4.73
CA SER A 262 -1.69 -0.83 -4.19
C SER A 262 -1.69 -0.82 -2.67
N CYS A 263 -0.65 -0.22 -2.12
CA CYS A 263 -0.39 -0.08 -0.70
C CYS A 263 0.12 1.33 -0.38
N ARG A 264 -0.33 2.36 -1.12
CA ARG A 264 0.14 3.74 -0.94
C ARG A 264 -0.27 4.27 0.44
N GLY A 265 0.58 5.09 1.06
CA GLY A 265 0.27 5.68 2.37
C GLY A 265 0.28 4.68 3.53
N ASN A 266 0.79 3.49 3.29
CA ASN A 266 1.17 2.51 4.30
C ASN A 266 2.62 2.73 4.70
N ARG A 267 3.00 2.35 5.92
CA ARG A 267 4.39 2.49 6.42
C ARG A 267 5.19 1.22 6.18
N LEU A 268 5.13 0.66 4.96
CA LEU A 268 5.99 -0.46 4.60
C LEU A 268 7.42 0.05 4.48
N VAL A 269 8.28 -0.35 5.42
CA VAL A 269 9.68 0.05 5.48
C VAL A 269 10.56 -1.20 5.46
N SER A 270 11.57 -1.19 4.61
CA SER A 270 12.69 -2.13 4.68
C SER A 270 13.56 -1.85 5.91
N SER A 271 14.49 -2.76 6.21
CA SER A 271 15.43 -2.64 7.34
C SER A 271 16.25 -1.35 7.32
N ASP A 272 16.52 -0.80 6.14
CA ASP A 272 17.21 0.48 5.91
C ASP A 272 16.28 1.72 5.97
N GLY A 273 14.97 1.52 6.16
CA GLY A 273 13.97 2.59 6.21
C GLY A 273 13.64 3.24 4.87
N ASN A 274 14.17 2.73 3.74
CA ASN A 274 14.01 3.33 2.42
C ASN A 274 12.76 2.81 1.69
N PRO A 275 11.79 3.68 1.34
CA PRO A 275 10.59 3.27 0.61
C PRO A 275 10.85 2.62 -0.76
N LYS A 276 11.98 2.94 -1.41
CA LYS A 276 12.35 2.30 -2.69
C LYS A 276 12.74 0.84 -2.49
N THR A 277 13.53 0.56 -1.46
CA THR A 277 13.93 -0.80 -1.09
C THR A 277 12.68 -1.64 -0.71
N ALA A 278 11.72 -1.05 -0.01
CA ALA A 278 10.43 -1.70 0.28
C ALA A 278 9.63 -2.06 -1.01
N ASN A 279 9.60 -1.16 -2.01
CA ASN A 279 8.97 -1.47 -3.31
C ASN A 279 9.71 -2.59 -4.05
N GLN A 280 11.05 -2.60 -4.04
CA GLN A 280 11.84 -3.68 -4.61
C GLN A 280 11.51 -5.02 -3.94
N MET A 281 11.40 -5.05 -2.60
CA MET A 281 10.97 -6.24 -1.87
C MET A 281 9.58 -6.72 -2.29
N LEU A 282 8.61 -5.82 -2.48
CA LEU A 282 7.27 -6.17 -2.98
C LEU A 282 7.34 -6.78 -4.38
N ILE A 283 8.11 -6.18 -5.29
CA ILE A 283 8.29 -6.69 -6.66
C ILE A 283 8.93 -8.07 -6.66
N ALA A 284 9.95 -8.28 -5.83
CA ALA A 284 10.68 -9.53 -5.71
C ALA A 284 9.87 -10.64 -5.02
N LYS A 285 9.05 -10.32 -4.01
CA LYS A 285 8.19 -11.31 -3.33
C LYS A 285 6.90 -11.63 -4.11
N LEU A 286 6.36 -10.67 -4.87
CA LEU A 286 5.13 -10.84 -5.65
C LEU A 286 5.46 -10.96 -7.16
N GLY A 287 5.89 -12.15 -7.55
CA GLY A 287 6.36 -12.49 -8.90
C GLY A 287 5.36 -12.23 -10.04
N GLN A 288 4.08 -12.30 -9.72
CA GLN A 288 2.96 -12.18 -10.66
C GLN A 288 2.52 -10.73 -10.93
N LEU A 289 3.00 -9.75 -10.15
CA LEU A 289 2.53 -8.37 -10.31
C LEU A 289 2.93 -7.76 -11.67
N VAL A 290 1.99 -7.06 -12.29
CA VAL A 290 2.21 -6.21 -13.46
C VAL A 290 2.26 -4.74 -13.05
N THR A 291 1.49 -4.38 -12.02
CA THR A 291 1.40 -3.00 -11.53
C THR A 291 1.52 -2.95 -10.01
N LEU A 292 2.41 -2.11 -9.50
CA LEU A 292 2.53 -1.79 -8.08
C LEU A 292 2.27 -0.30 -7.87
N ASN A 293 1.35 0.05 -6.97
CA ASN A 293 1.02 1.43 -6.65
C ASN A 293 0.71 2.28 -7.89
N SER A 294 -0.04 1.70 -8.84
CA SER A 294 -0.39 2.31 -10.13
C SER A 294 0.80 2.60 -11.06
N CYS A 295 1.98 2.06 -10.76
CA CYS A 295 3.15 2.09 -11.63
C CYS A 295 3.35 0.71 -12.26
N GLU A 296 3.57 0.67 -13.57
CA GLU A 296 3.93 -0.55 -14.29
C GLU A 296 5.31 -1.05 -13.83
N ILE A 297 5.46 -2.37 -13.74
CA ILE A 297 6.72 -3.02 -13.39
C ILE A 297 7.36 -3.50 -14.69
N TYR A 298 8.44 -2.86 -15.12
CA TYR A 298 9.18 -3.29 -16.30
C TYR A 298 10.02 -4.55 -16.00
N PRO A 299 10.31 -5.38 -17.02
CA PRO A 299 11.10 -6.60 -16.85
C PRO A 299 12.47 -6.35 -16.19
N GLU A 300 13.13 -5.24 -16.52
CA GLU A 300 14.44 -4.89 -15.94
C GLU A 300 14.35 -4.49 -14.47
N ASP A 301 13.30 -3.75 -14.08
CA ASP A 301 13.05 -3.41 -12.67
C ASP A 301 12.78 -4.66 -11.83
N ARG A 302 12.00 -5.61 -12.40
CA ARG A 302 11.73 -6.89 -11.78
C ARG A 302 13.00 -7.72 -11.62
N ARG A 303 13.82 -7.80 -12.67
CA ARG A 303 15.10 -8.51 -12.64
C ARG A 303 16.03 -7.93 -11.57
N GLY A 304 16.18 -6.61 -11.54
CA GLY A 304 16.98 -5.92 -10.53
C GLY A 304 16.48 -6.19 -9.11
N ALA A 305 15.19 -6.04 -8.86
CA ALA A 305 14.59 -6.32 -7.56
C ALA A 305 14.76 -7.78 -7.11
N GLU A 306 14.59 -8.74 -8.01
CA GLU A 306 14.76 -10.17 -7.70
C GLU A 306 16.23 -10.51 -7.37
N LEU A 307 17.21 -9.93 -8.09
CA LEU A 307 18.63 -10.11 -7.81
C LEU A 307 19.04 -9.44 -6.49
N ASP A 308 18.58 -8.20 -6.24
CA ASP A 308 18.81 -7.50 -4.98
C ASP A 308 18.26 -8.31 -3.79
N TYR A 309 17.08 -8.92 -3.96
CA TYR A 309 16.48 -9.80 -2.95
C TYR A 309 17.28 -11.07 -2.71
N ILE A 310 17.81 -11.71 -3.76
CA ILE A 310 18.73 -12.85 -3.61
C ILE A 310 19.94 -12.43 -2.76
N LYS A 311 20.60 -11.33 -3.13
CA LYS A 311 21.79 -10.82 -2.42
C LYS A 311 21.50 -10.47 -0.97
N MET A 312 20.37 -9.81 -0.72
CA MET A 312 19.96 -9.36 0.61
C MET A 312 19.80 -10.51 1.61
N PHE A 313 19.28 -11.66 1.20
CA PHE A 313 19.00 -12.81 2.08
C PHE A 313 19.93 -14.01 1.86
N GLY A 314 20.96 -13.88 1.04
CA GLY A 314 21.83 -15.03 0.70
C GLY A 314 22.69 -15.52 1.85
N GLU A 315 23.15 -14.64 2.76
CA GLU A 315 23.83 -15.08 3.99
C GLU A 315 22.90 -15.92 4.88
N GLU A 316 21.64 -15.53 5.00
CA GLU A 316 20.63 -16.25 5.78
C GLU A 316 20.29 -17.60 5.12
N TRP A 317 20.20 -17.63 3.80
CA TRP A 317 19.97 -18.85 3.03
C TRP A 317 21.13 -19.85 3.14
N LEU A 318 22.38 -19.38 3.04
CA LEU A 318 23.56 -20.24 3.23
C LEU A 318 23.61 -20.82 4.64
N LYS A 319 23.35 -20.00 5.67
CA LYS A 319 23.27 -20.46 7.07
C LYS A 319 22.15 -21.48 7.28
N ALA A 320 21.06 -21.37 6.51
CA ALA A 320 19.96 -22.31 6.53
C ALA A 320 20.25 -23.62 5.77
N GLY A 321 21.45 -23.84 5.24
CA GLY A 321 21.83 -25.08 4.55
C GLY A 321 21.94 -24.96 3.02
N GLY A 322 21.71 -23.77 2.46
CA GLY A 322 21.94 -23.46 1.06
C GLY A 322 21.24 -24.41 0.09
N GLN A 323 21.95 -24.83 -0.96
CA GLN A 323 21.46 -25.71 -2.03
C GLN A 323 21.21 -27.16 -1.61
N SER A 324 21.82 -27.64 -0.52
CA SER A 324 21.77 -29.06 -0.14
C SER A 324 20.48 -29.40 0.61
N GLN A 325 20.05 -28.54 1.54
CA GLN A 325 18.76 -28.64 2.24
C GLN A 325 18.47 -27.35 3.00
N THR A 326 17.74 -26.42 2.38
CA THR A 326 17.35 -25.18 3.05
C THR A 326 16.38 -25.45 4.22
N GLY A 327 16.69 -24.90 5.39
CA GLY A 327 15.90 -25.05 6.61
C GLY A 327 14.46 -24.59 6.43
N THR A 328 13.53 -25.32 7.06
CA THR A 328 12.08 -25.08 6.95
C THR A 328 11.69 -23.65 7.37
N GLU A 329 12.39 -23.08 8.34
CA GLU A 329 12.18 -21.71 8.82
C GLU A 329 12.49 -20.66 7.74
N PHE A 330 13.61 -20.80 7.02
CA PHE A 330 13.96 -19.88 5.94
C PHE A 330 12.97 -19.99 4.78
N THR A 331 12.63 -21.21 4.38
CA THR A 331 11.68 -21.47 3.29
C THR A 331 10.29 -20.87 3.59
N CYS A 332 9.83 -20.94 4.84
CA CYS A 332 8.58 -20.31 5.25
C CYS A 332 8.62 -18.77 5.18
N ARG A 333 9.76 -18.15 5.49
CA ARG A 333 9.94 -16.68 5.45
C ARG A 333 10.22 -16.14 4.03
N HIS A 334 10.75 -17.00 3.16
CA HIS A 334 11.16 -16.65 1.81
C HIS A 334 10.68 -17.70 0.79
N PRO A 335 9.35 -17.88 0.62
CA PRO A 335 8.79 -18.97 -0.18
C PRO A 335 9.16 -18.92 -1.67
N ARG A 336 9.47 -17.73 -2.21
CA ARG A 336 9.95 -17.58 -3.60
C ARG A 336 11.46 -17.74 -3.76
N TYR A 337 12.24 -17.80 -2.69
CA TYR A 337 13.69 -17.70 -2.77
C TYR A 337 14.31 -18.83 -3.59
N GLN A 338 13.88 -20.08 -3.34
CA GLN A 338 14.37 -21.23 -4.11
C GLN A 338 14.09 -21.08 -5.61
N ASN A 339 12.88 -20.67 -5.99
CA ASN A 339 12.54 -20.42 -7.40
C ASN A 339 13.42 -19.32 -8.04
N LEU A 340 13.87 -18.33 -7.25
CA LEU A 340 14.77 -17.29 -7.73
C LEU A 340 16.20 -17.81 -7.89
N ILE A 341 16.66 -18.67 -6.98
CA ILE A 341 17.96 -19.36 -7.10
C ILE A 341 17.98 -20.28 -8.32
N ASP A 342 16.91 -21.03 -8.56
CA ASP A 342 16.79 -21.89 -9.74
C ASP A 342 16.80 -21.08 -11.05
N LYS A 343 16.31 -19.83 -11.00
CA LYS A 343 16.22 -18.91 -12.15
C LYS A 343 17.51 -18.15 -12.43
N TYR A 344 18.20 -17.66 -11.39
CA TYR A 344 19.34 -16.74 -11.52
C TYR A 344 20.68 -17.31 -11.05
N GLY A 345 20.68 -18.45 -10.36
CA GLY A 345 21.84 -19.03 -9.71
C GLY A 345 21.96 -18.65 -8.23
N ALA A 346 22.82 -19.36 -7.52
CA ALA A 346 23.15 -19.05 -6.13
C ALA A 346 24.04 -17.79 -6.06
N PRO A 347 23.88 -16.94 -5.04
CA PRO A 347 24.73 -15.77 -4.88
C PRO A 347 26.18 -16.19 -4.60
N GLU A 348 27.14 -15.52 -5.23
CA GLU A 348 28.56 -15.78 -4.99
C GLU A 348 28.98 -15.26 -3.60
N GLU A 349 29.90 -15.95 -2.92
CA GLU A 349 30.38 -15.53 -1.59
C GLU A 349 30.93 -14.10 -1.55
N GLY A 350 31.44 -13.59 -2.69
CA GLY A 350 31.88 -12.20 -2.83
C GLY A 350 30.74 -11.18 -2.80
N GLU A 351 29.55 -11.55 -3.30
CA GLU A 351 28.37 -10.68 -3.38
C GLU A 351 27.60 -10.56 -2.06
N LEU A 352 27.77 -11.54 -1.17
CA LEU A 352 27.08 -11.62 0.11
C LEU A 352 27.74 -10.84 1.23
N LYS A 353 29.00 -10.43 1.02
CA LYS A 353 29.69 -9.56 1.98
C LYS A 353 28.90 -8.27 2.08
N LYS A 354 28.22 -8.06 3.21
CA LYS A 354 27.65 -6.76 3.56
C LYS A 354 28.76 -5.73 3.35
N PRO A 355 28.49 -4.61 2.63
CA PRO A 355 29.41 -3.49 2.71
C PRO A 355 29.52 -3.18 4.20
N GLU A 356 30.71 -3.37 4.78
CA GLU A 356 30.95 -2.97 6.17
C GLU A 356 30.38 -1.56 6.30
N PRO A 357 29.60 -1.24 7.36
CA PRO A 357 29.17 0.12 7.58
C PRO A 357 30.45 0.94 7.54
N PHE A 358 30.58 1.73 6.49
CA PHE A 358 31.77 2.52 6.25
C PHE A 358 31.73 3.55 7.37
N VAL A 359 32.35 3.22 8.51
CA VAL A 359 33.05 4.21 9.30
C VAL A 359 33.73 5.05 8.24
N LEU A 360 33.44 6.36 8.18
CA LEU A 360 34.16 7.30 7.34
C LEU A 360 35.65 7.21 7.72
N LYS A 361 36.33 6.16 7.29
CA LYS A 361 37.74 6.21 6.99
C LYS A 361 37.73 7.10 5.77
N ASN A 362 38.19 8.33 5.95
CA ASN A 362 38.62 9.22 4.88
C ASN A 362 39.72 8.52 4.04
N GLN A 363 39.42 7.40 3.42
CA GLN A 363 40.30 6.67 2.52
C GLN A 363 39.86 7.07 1.11
N LEU A 364 40.70 7.92 0.53
CA LEU A 364 40.63 8.24 -0.88
C LEU A 364 41.15 7.03 -1.65
N LEU A 365 40.37 6.54 -2.61
CA LEU A 365 40.77 5.52 -3.57
C LEU A 365 41.86 6.09 -4.46
N LYS A 366 43.00 5.39 -4.58
CA LYS A 366 44.01 5.63 -5.60
C LYS A 366 43.52 5.03 -6.91
N VAL A 367 42.93 5.88 -7.74
CA VAL A 367 42.44 5.52 -9.09
C VAL A 367 43.47 5.95 -10.12
N THR A 368 43.80 5.04 -11.04
CA THR A 368 44.71 5.34 -12.16
C THR A 368 43.92 5.48 -13.45
N PHE A 369 43.92 6.68 -14.03
CA PHE A 369 43.31 6.92 -15.33
C PHE A 369 44.27 6.54 -16.44
N VAL A 370 43.85 5.62 -17.31
CA VAL A 370 44.62 5.12 -18.45
C VAL A 370 43.94 5.57 -19.74
N PHE A 371 44.71 5.80 -20.81
CA PHE A 371 44.23 6.32 -22.08
C PHE A 371 44.55 5.32 -23.20
N PRO A 372 43.70 4.30 -23.42
CA PRO A 372 44.01 3.22 -24.37
C PRO A 372 44.23 3.71 -25.80
N ASP A 373 43.51 4.77 -26.18
CA ASP A 373 43.52 5.31 -27.53
C ASP A 373 44.58 6.42 -27.74
N ASP A 374 45.36 6.75 -26.70
CA ASP A 374 46.39 7.80 -26.70
C ASP A 374 47.70 7.26 -26.11
N ALA A 375 48.47 6.54 -26.92
CA ALA A 375 49.66 5.79 -26.50
C ALA A 375 50.82 6.67 -25.98
N GLU A 376 50.87 7.95 -26.36
CA GLU A 376 51.87 8.92 -25.88
C GLU A 376 51.53 9.44 -24.47
N ARG A 377 50.26 9.30 -24.05
CA ARG A 377 49.78 9.89 -22.80
C ARG A 377 50.03 8.98 -21.61
N LYS A 378 50.80 9.50 -20.65
CA LYS A 378 51.06 8.80 -19.40
C LYS A 378 49.79 8.68 -18.55
N PRO A 379 49.59 7.53 -17.86
CA PRO A 379 48.48 7.38 -16.92
C PRO A 379 48.49 8.46 -15.83
N ILE A 380 47.31 8.92 -15.43
CA ILE A 380 47.15 9.93 -14.38
C ILE A 380 46.60 9.27 -13.13
N GLU A 381 47.37 9.33 -12.04
CA GLU A 381 46.92 8.84 -10.74
C GLU A 381 46.23 9.96 -9.94
N LYS A 382 45.05 9.65 -9.37
CA LYS A 382 44.33 10.55 -8.47
C LYS A 382 43.75 9.82 -7.27
N LYS A 383 43.72 10.53 -6.15
CA LYS A 383 43.06 10.11 -4.91
C LYS A 383 41.65 10.68 -4.87
N LEU A 384 40.65 9.83 -5.01
CA LEU A 384 39.23 10.21 -5.12
C LEU A 384 38.40 9.55 -4.00
N PRO A 385 37.42 10.24 -3.42
CA PRO A 385 36.46 9.61 -2.52
C PRO A 385 35.65 8.55 -3.26
N ALA A 386 35.41 7.39 -2.65
CA ALA A 386 34.52 6.35 -3.20
C ALA A 386 33.08 6.88 -3.43
N SER A 387 32.66 7.87 -2.65
CA SER A 387 31.37 8.56 -2.78
C SER A 387 31.31 9.61 -3.90
N MET A 388 32.40 9.86 -4.62
CA MET A 388 32.41 10.81 -5.74
C MET A 388 31.55 10.25 -6.88
N ASP A 389 30.61 11.05 -7.36
CA ASP A 389 29.81 10.74 -8.56
C ASP A 389 30.65 10.84 -9.85
N VAL A 390 30.27 10.05 -10.84
CA VAL A 390 30.95 9.97 -12.14
C VAL A 390 30.94 11.32 -12.86
N GLN A 391 29.90 12.13 -12.69
CA GLN A 391 29.85 13.50 -13.23
C GLN A 391 31.01 14.36 -12.71
N LYS A 392 31.31 14.33 -11.41
CA LYS A 392 32.46 15.02 -10.82
C LYS A 392 33.80 14.45 -11.29
N VAL A 393 33.87 13.14 -11.51
CA VAL A 393 35.06 12.48 -12.11
C VAL A 393 35.29 12.98 -13.53
N LYS A 394 34.25 13.01 -14.39
CA LYS A 394 34.32 13.59 -15.73
C LYS A 394 34.65 15.09 -15.69
N GLY A 395 34.14 15.84 -14.71
CA GLY A 395 34.52 17.23 -14.50
C GLY A 395 35.98 17.44 -14.05
N LEU A 396 36.58 16.47 -13.35
CA LEU A 396 38.02 16.45 -13.07
C LEU A 396 38.81 16.14 -14.34
N LEU A 397 38.40 15.14 -15.11
CA LEU A 397 39.03 14.77 -16.38
C LEU A 397 38.95 15.90 -17.41
N TYR A 398 37.83 16.60 -17.54
CA TYR A 398 37.71 17.81 -18.37
C TYR A 398 38.78 18.85 -18.01
N ARG A 399 39.02 19.09 -16.71
CA ARG A 399 40.04 20.06 -16.28
C ARG A 399 41.45 19.64 -16.67
N LEU A 400 41.74 18.34 -16.70
CA LEU A 400 43.05 17.75 -17.00
C LEU A 400 43.29 17.53 -18.50
N LEU A 401 42.26 17.07 -19.22
CA LEU A 401 42.34 16.64 -20.61
C LEU A 401 41.86 17.72 -21.59
N LYS A 402 41.08 18.70 -21.11
CA LYS A 402 40.37 19.70 -21.94
C LYS A 402 39.39 19.09 -22.95
N VAL A 403 38.94 17.86 -22.71
CA VAL A 403 37.91 17.15 -23.49
C VAL A 403 36.55 17.30 -22.78
N PRO A 404 35.50 17.77 -23.47
CA PRO A 404 34.18 17.95 -22.86
C PRO A 404 33.68 16.68 -22.16
N ALA A 405 33.05 16.86 -21.00
CA ALA A 405 32.58 15.73 -20.19
C ALA A 405 31.58 14.82 -20.92
N ALA A 406 30.81 15.37 -21.87
CA ALA A 406 29.86 14.63 -22.69
C ALA A 406 30.53 13.63 -23.64
N ASP A 407 31.76 13.92 -24.07
CA ASP A 407 32.50 13.11 -25.05
C ASP A 407 33.34 12.02 -24.35
N LEU A 408 33.50 12.10 -23.03
CA LEU A 408 34.22 11.12 -22.23
C LEU A 408 33.39 9.85 -22.03
N LYS A 409 33.93 8.72 -22.51
CA LYS A 409 33.48 7.37 -22.18
C LYS A 409 34.44 6.74 -21.20
N LEU A 410 33.90 6.24 -20.09
CA LEU A 410 34.67 5.66 -19.00
C LEU A 410 34.33 4.19 -18.86
N THR A 411 35.36 3.39 -18.66
CA THR A 411 35.27 1.99 -18.26
C THR A 411 36.32 1.74 -17.19
N TYR A 412 36.30 0.59 -16.52
CA TYR A 412 37.35 0.24 -15.57
C TYR A 412 37.72 -1.24 -15.63
N THR A 413 38.95 -1.51 -15.19
CA THR A 413 39.50 -2.86 -15.03
C THR A 413 40.05 -3.00 -13.63
N SER A 414 39.80 -4.14 -12.98
CA SER A 414 40.36 -4.44 -11.67
C SER A 414 41.52 -5.45 -11.79
N PRO A 415 42.63 -5.27 -11.05
CA PRO A 415 43.70 -6.26 -10.98
C PRO A 415 43.22 -7.65 -10.50
N LYS A 416 42.10 -7.71 -9.76
CA LYS A 416 41.49 -8.97 -9.30
C LYS A 416 40.76 -9.74 -10.40
N MET A 417 40.37 -9.07 -11.49
CA MET A 417 39.66 -9.63 -12.63
C MET A 417 40.40 -9.30 -13.92
N ALA A 418 41.57 -9.92 -14.09
CA ALA A 418 42.43 -9.68 -15.24
C ALA A 418 41.70 -9.96 -16.56
N GLY A 419 41.72 -8.98 -17.47
CA GLY A 419 41.16 -9.10 -18.83
C GLY A 419 39.68 -8.78 -18.97
N THR A 420 38.98 -8.38 -17.90
CA THR A 420 37.57 -7.95 -17.97
C THR A 420 37.46 -6.44 -17.80
N GLU A 421 36.78 -5.80 -18.75
CA GLU A 421 36.52 -4.35 -18.77
C GLU A 421 35.04 -4.08 -18.50
N PHE A 422 34.75 -3.23 -17.53
CA PHE A 422 33.41 -2.93 -17.07
C PHE A 422 33.00 -1.49 -17.45
N GLU A 423 31.79 -1.33 -17.95
CA GLU A 423 31.28 -0.02 -18.39
C GLU A 423 30.83 0.85 -17.21
N ILE A 424 31.12 2.16 -17.29
CA ILE A 424 30.62 3.17 -16.36
C ILE A 424 29.57 3.99 -17.12
N ASP A 425 28.32 3.54 -17.04
CA ASP A 425 27.19 3.93 -17.91
C ASP A 425 26.35 5.11 -17.39
N SER A 426 26.57 5.53 -16.15
CA SER A 426 25.75 6.55 -15.48
C SER A 426 26.58 7.60 -14.74
N ASP A 427 26.36 8.87 -15.10
CA ASP A 427 27.02 10.04 -14.51
C ASP A 427 26.57 10.33 -13.07
N LEU A 428 25.36 9.89 -12.68
CA LEU A 428 24.77 10.14 -11.36
C LEU A 428 25.14 9.07 -10.32
N LYS A 429 25.81 8.00 -10.75
CA LYS A 429 26.26 6.92 -9.86
C LYS A 429 27.65 7.25 -9.29
N THR A 430 27.95 6.70 -8.13
CA THR A 430 29.24 6.89 -7.45
C THR A 430 30.27 5.85 -7.88
N LEU A 431 31.56 6.11 -7.67
CA LEU A 431 32.61 5.10 -7.87
C LEU A 431 32.33 3.81 -7.06
N GLN A 432 31.75 3.96 -5.86
CA GLN A 432 31.32 2.85 -5.00
C GLN A 432 30.20 2.00 -5.64
N PHE A 433 29.28 2.60 -6.40
CA PHE A 433 28.22 1.84 -7.07
C PHE A 433 28.78 0.84 -8.10
N TYR A 434 29.87 1.21 -8.76
CA TYR A 434 30.60 0.34 -9.68
C TYR A 434 31.64 -0.53 -8.97
N SER A 435 31.64 -0.58 -7.64
CA SER A 435 32.62 -1.35 -6.86
C SER A 435 34.09 -1.08 -7.22
N ILE A 436 34.41 0.17 -7.60
CA ILE A 436 35.79 0.57 -7.89
C ILE A 436 36.59 0.63 -6.59
N GLU A 437 37.73 -0.04 -6.56
CA GLU A 437 38.60 -0.18 -5.40
C GLU A 437 39.94 0.59 -5.54
N ASP A 438 40.74 0.60 -4.46
CA ASP A 438 42.09 1.17 -4.47
C ASP A 438 43.01 0.37 -5.40
N GLY A 439 43.64 1.06 -6.35
CA GLY A 439 44.53 0.45 -7.34
C GLY A 439 43.85 0.05 -8.67
N ASP A 440 42.54 0.19 -8.78
CA ASP A 440 41.83 -0.05 -10.05
C ASP A 440 42.21 1.00 -11.11
N GLN A 441 42.08 0.58 -12.38
CA GLN A 441 42.37 1.42 -13.54
C GLN A 441 41.06 1.83 -14.22
N VAL A 442 40.85 3.13 -14.39
CA VAL A 442 39.74 3.67 -15.17
C VAL A 442 40.28 4.02 -16.56
N LEU A 443 39.76 3.36 -17.58
CA LEU A 443 40.12 3.62 -18.96
C LEU A 443 39.24 4.75 -19.47
N VAL A 444 39.89 5.77 -20.01
CA VAL A 444 39.25 6.99 -20.49
C VAL A 444 39.39 7.03 -22.01
N ARG A 445 38.25 7.01 -22.69
CA ARG A 445 38.15 7.17 -24.15
C ARG A 445 37.31 8.40 -24.46
N TRP A 446 37.50 8.97 -25.64
CA TRP A 446 36.67 10.06 -26.12
C TRP A 446 36.53 10.00 -27.64
N SER A 447 35.43 10.54 -28.13
CA SER A 447 35.08 10.62 -29.56
C SER A 447 35.03 12.06 -30.03
#